data_AF-A0A3M1DV51-F1
#
_entry.id   AF-A0A3M1DV51-F1
#
_cell.length_a   1.000
_cell.length_b   1.000
_cell.length_c   1.000
_cell.angle_alpha   90.00
_cell.angle_beta   90.00
_cell.angle_gamma   90.00
#
_symmetry.space_group_name_H-M   'P 1'
#
loop_
_entity.id
_entity.type
_entity.pdbx_description
1 polymer ?
#
loop_
_entity_poly.entity_id
_entity_poly.type
_entity_poly.pdbx_seq_one_letter_code
_entity_poly.pdbx_strand_id
1 'polypeptide(L)'
;MFRRGRWLYEVAGLFLALGVGGLLARPALSTALALFGLTALTIGTLAEPLVGAVGGLFLGLFWAYLNANVPQVPNQIGHLFVALALFSHWARGLVRRDLRLPLGEHHPAAPLALPLLAFLGAAGLSLWSPLYDSRLLDLYGGLELLKWVEVLLLLWVVAERADQRRLPWLVGGIL
;
A
#
# COMPACT_ATOMS: atom_id res chain seq x y z
N MET A 1 -34.92 27.34 7.59
CA MET A 1 -34.50 26.77 8.89
C MET A 1 -33.40 25.71 8.64
N PHE A 2 -32.21 26.10 8.15
CA PHE A 2 -31.09 25.18 7.83
C PHE A 2 -29.77 25.97 7.92
N ARG A 3 -29.12 26.02 9.10
CA ARG A 3 -27.80 26.67 9.25
C ARG A 3 -26.99 26.28 10.50
N ARG A 4 -27.51 25.43 11.41
CA ARG A 4 -26.82 25.09 12.67
C ARG A 4 -25.75 23.99 12.54
N GLY A 5 -25.91 23.05 11.63
CA GLY A 5 -24.95 21.94 11.46
C GLY A 5 -23.62 22.38 10.84
N ARG A 6 -23.63 23.35 9.91
CA ARG A 6 -22.44 23.76 9.15
C ARG A 6 -21.35 24.42 10.01
N TRP A 7 -21.77 25.18 11.02
CA TRP A 7 -20.86 25.91 11.91
C TRP A 7 -20.02 25.00 12.79
N LEU A 8 -20.56 23.85 13.23
CA LEU A 8 -19.80 22.87 14.01
C LEU A 8 -18.65 22.27 13.19
N TYR A 9 -18.88 21.99 11.90
CA TYR A 9 -17.83 21.50 11.00
C TYR A 9 -16.79 22.58 10.67
N GLU A 10 -17.22 23.83 10.49
CA GLU A 10 -16.31 24.96 10.22
C GLU A 10 -15.42 25.25 11.43
N VAL A 11 -15.98 25.25 12.65
CA VAL A 11 -15.22 25.42 13.89
C VAL A 11 -14.31 24.23 14.17
N ALA A 12 -14.81 23.00 14.02
CA ALA A 12 -13.98 21.80 14.16
C ALA A 12 -12.82 21.81 13.15
N GLY A 13 -13.10 22.16 11.89
CA GLY A 13 -12.08 22.28 10.84
C GLY A 13 -11.04 23.36 11.13
N LEU A 14 -11.45 24.50 11.68
CA LEU A 14 -10.55 25.58 12.08
C LEU A 14 -9.64 25.17 13.24
N PHE A 15 -10.19 24.53 14.28
CA PHE A 15 -9.38 24.02 15.40
C PHE A 15 -8.41 22.92 14.95
N LEU A 16 -8.83 22.06 14.01
CA LEU A 16 -8.00 21.02 13.43
C LEU A 16 -6.87 21.65 12.59
N ALA A 17 -7.18 22.67 11.78
CA ALA A 17 -6.19 23.41 11.00
C ALA A 17 -5.19 24.17 11.88
N LEU A 18 -5.65 24.82 12.95
CA LEU A 18 -4.79 25.52 13.91
C LEU A 18 -3.95 24.55 14.73
N GLY A 19 -4.50 23.40 15.13
CA GLY A 19 -3.77 22.34 15.81
C GLY A 19 -2.67 21.74 14.94
N VAL A 20 -2.98 21.44 13.67
CA VAL A 20 -2.00 20.97 12.67
C VAL A 20 -0.96 22.06 12.40
N GLY A 21 -1.37 23.32 12.22
CA GLY A 21 -0.47 24.45 12.01
C GLY A 21 0.48 24.68 13.19
N GLY A 22 -0.03 24.57 14.42
CA GLY A 22 0.78 24.66 15.64
C GLY A 22 1.76 23.51 15.81
N LEU A 23 1.35 22.28 15.47
CA LEU A 23 2.22 21.10 15.45
C LEU A 23 3.32 21.20 14.38
N LEU A 24 3.04 21.84 13.24
CA LEU A 24 4.00 22.06 12.15
C LEU A 24 4.91 23.27 12.35
N ALA A 25 4.59 24.20 13.27
CA ALA A 25 5.36 25.43 13.49
C ALA A 25 6.66 25.25 14.30
N ARG A 26 6.82 24.13 15.01
CA ARG A 26 8.03 23.80 15.79
C ARG A 26 9.05 22.87 15.13
N PRO A 27 8.65 21.85 14.33
CA PRO A 27 9.63 20.96 13.71
C PRO A 27 10.44 21.65 12.60
N ALA A 28 11.63 21.10 12.32
CA ALA A 28 12.40 21.48 11.14
C ALA A 28 11.54 21.34 9.87
N LEU A 29 11.71 22.23 8.89
CA LEU A 29 10.93 22.26 7.65
C LEU A 29 10.88 20.88 6.96
N SER A 30 11.99 20.14 6.99
CA SER A 30 12.08 18.77 6.48
C SER A 30 11.11 17.80 7.16
N THR A 31 10.98 17.87 8.48
CA THR A 31 10.04 17.05 9.25
C THR A 31 8.60 17.45 8.99
N ALA A 32 8.30 18.74 8.89
CA ALA A 32 6.97 19.23 8.52
C ALA A 32 6.56 18.72 7.12
N LEU A 33 7.46 18.81 6.13
CA LEU A 33 7.26 18.31 4.78
C LEU A 33 7.09 16.78 4.75
N ALA A 34 7.90 16.04 5.51
CA ALA A 34 7.79 14.58 5.60
C ALA A 34 6.44 14.15 6.19
N LEU A 35 6.01 14.77 7.29
CA LEU A 35 4.72 14.47 7.92
C LEU A 35 3.56 14.82 6.99
N PHE A 36 3.62 15.98 6.32
CA PHE A 36 2.62 16.37 5.35
C PHE A 36 2.56 15.39 4.17
N GLY A 37 3.71 15.03 3.60
CA GLY A 37 3.82 14.07 2.51
C GLY A 37 3.28 12.69 2.88
N LEU A 38 3.66 12.17 4.05
CA LEU A 38 3.13 10.89 4.56
C LEU A 38 1.62 10.96 4.78
N THR A 39 1.11 12.03 5.38
CA THR A 39 -0.33 12.21 5.61
C THR A 39 -1.10 12.29 4.29
N ALA A 40 -0.61 13.08 3.33
CA ALA A 40 -1.19 13.18 2.00
C ALA A 40 -1.18 11.83 1.28
N LEU A 41 -0.08 11.06 1.40
CA LEU A 41 0.01 9.73 0.83
C LEU A 41 -0.96 8.74 1.51
N THR A 42 -1.12 8.79 2.83
CA THR A 42 -2.08 7.95 3.56
C THR A 42 -3.51 8.26 3.12
N ILE A 43 -3.90 9.53 3.08
CA ILE A 43 -5.22 9.96 2.61
C ILE A 43 -5.41 9.55 1.15
N GLY A 44 -4.40 9.78 0.31
CA GLY A 44 -4.41 9.39 -1.09
C GLY A 44 -4.58 7.88 -1.28
N THR A 45 -3.90 7.06 -0.48
CA THR A 45 -4.03 5.60 -0.49
C THR A 45 -5.45 5.15 -0.14
N LEU A 46 -6.02 5.74 0.92
CA LEU A 46 -7.40 5.47 1.35
C LEU A 46 -8.42 5.91 0.29
N ALA A 47 -8.15 6.98 -0.46
CA ALA A 47 -8.99 7.46 -1.54
C ALA A 47 -8.83 6.66 -2.83
N GLU A 48 -7.62 6.23 -3.16
CA GLU A 48 -7.25 5.51 -4.38
C GLU A 48 -6.12 4.52 -4.07
N PRO A 49 -6.38 3.19 -4.08
CA PRO A 49 -5.37 2.20 -3.68
C PRO A 49 -4.08 2.27 -4.50
N LEU A 50 -4.19 2.60 -5.79
CA LEU A 50 -3.02 2.71 -6.67
C LEU A 50 -2.03 3.78 -6.19
N VAL A 51 -2.49 4.85 -5.55
CA VAL A 51 -1.61 5.87 -4.97
C VAL A 51 -0.73 5.27 -3.88
N GLY A 52 -1.30 4.40 -3.04
CA GLY A 52 -0.52 3.71 -2.00
C GLY A 52 0.38 2.62 -2.54
N ALA A 53 -0.02 1.92 -3.61
CA ALA A 53 0.84 0.94 -4.28
C ALA A 53 2.09 1.63 -4.87
N VAL A 54 1.88 2.71 -5.64
CA VAL A 54 2.98 3.51 -6.23
C VAL A 54 3.82 4.15 -5.14
N GLY A 55 3.18 4.82 -4.17
CA GLY A 55 3.89 5.49 -3.08
C GLY A 55 4.65 4.51 -2.19
N GLY A 56 4.13 3.31 -1.96
CA GLY A 56 4.79 2.24 -1.23
C GLY A 56 6.02 1.70 -1.96
N LEU A 57 5.92 1.46 -3.28
CA LEU A 57 7.06 1.06 -4.12
C LEU A 57 8.13 2.16 -4.15
N PHE A 58 7.71 3.41 -4.37
CA PHE A 58 8.60 4.56 -4.35
C PHE A 58 9.32 4.71 -3.01
N LEU A 59 8.58 4.66 -1.88
CA LEU A 59 9.15 4.73 -0.54
C LEU A 59 10.07 3.54 -0.22
N GLY A 60 9.73 2.34 -0.72
CA GLY A 60 10.58 1.16 -0.60
C GLY A 60 11.92 1.34 -1.32
N LEU A 61 11.90 1.85 -2.55
CA LEU A 61 13.11 2.14 -3.32
C LEU A 61 13.91 3.31 -2.71
N PHE A 62 13.21 4.37 -2.29
CA PHE A 62 13.78 5.56 -1.69
C PHE A 62 14.31 5.32 -0.27
N TRP A 63 13.95 4.19 0.36
CA TRP A 63 14.38 3.86 1.72
C TRP A 63 15.90 3.87 1.88
N ALA A 64 16.66 3.39 0.90
CA ALA A 64 18.13 3.39 0.99
C ALA A 64 18.70 4.82 1.17
N TYR A 65 18.12 5.80 0.45
CA TYR A 65 18.48 7.20 0.60
C TYR A 65 17.99 7.78 1.94
N LEU A 66 16.75 7.45 2.34
CA LEU A 66 16.19 7.89 3.62
C LEU A 66 17.00 7.37 4.80
N ASN A 67 17.39 6.11 4.80
CA ASN A 67 18.16 5.48 5.87
C ASN A 67 19.55 6.12 6.04
N ALA A 68 20.16 6.58 4.94
CA ALA A 68 21.44 7.29 4.99
C ALA A 68 21.35 8.67 5.65
N ASN A 69 20.21 9.37 5.50
CA ASN A 69 20.02 10.73 6.00
C ASN A 69 19.20 10.81 7.30
N VAL A 70 18.34 9.82 7.54
CA VAL A 70 17.39 9.72 8.65
C VAL A 70 17.28 8.25 9.09
N PRO A 71 18.18 7.77 9.97
CA PRO A 71 18.25 6.34 10.37
C PRO A 71 17.04 5.85 11.17
N GLN A 72 16.15 6.76 11.57
CA GLN A 72 14.95 6.47 12.36
C GLN A 72 13.80 5.93 11.50
N VAL A 73 13.94 5.97 10.16
CA VAL A 73 12.88 5.50 9.24
C VAL A 73 12.84 3.97 9.22
N PRO A 74 11.69 3.35 9.56
CA PRO A 74 11.54 1.90 9.54
C PRO A 74 11.81 1.31 8.14
N ASN A 75 12.49 0.17 8.10
CA ASN A 75 12.75 -0.59 6.87
C ASN A 75 11.49 -1.12 6.16
N GLN A 76 10.34 -1.09 6.83
CA GLN A 76 9.06 -1.61 6.34
C GLN A 76 8.12 -0.52 5.83
N ILE A 77 8.56 0.75 5.75
CA ILE A 77 7.65 1.86 5.42
C ILE A 77 6.95 1.67 4.07
N GLY A 78 7.65 1.13 3.06
CA GLY A 78 7.05 0.79 1.75
C GLY A 78 5.97 -0.29 1.87
N HIS A 79 6.25 -1.38 2.59
CA HIS A 79 5.29 -2.47 2.84
C HIS A 79 4.04 -2.01 3.58
N LEU A 80 4.16 -1.04 4.50
CA LEU A 80 2.99 -0.48 5.20
C LEU A 80 2.04 0.21 4.23
N PHE A 81 2.55 0.98 3.26
CA PHE A 81 1.71 1.64 2.25
C PHE A 81 1.12 0.66 1.25
N VAL A 82 1.87 -0.39 0.86
CA VAL A 82 1.33 -1.49 0.05
C VAL A 82 0.22 -2.21 0.80
N ALA A 83 0.44 -2.59 2.06
CA ALA A 83 -0.57 -3.24 2.89
C ALA A 83 -1.83 -2.36 3.05
N LEU A 84 -1.65 -1.05 3.26
CA LEU A 84 -2.74 -0.09 3.33
C LEU A 84 -3.50 0.01 1.99
N ALA A 85 -2.79 0.00 0.86
CA ALA A 85 -3.40 0.00 -0.46
C ALA A 85 -4.27 -1.25 -0.66
N LEU A 86 -3.72 -2.44 -0.41
CA LEU A 86 -4.42 -3.72 -0.51
C LEU A 86 -5.64 -3.75 0.42
N PHE A 87 -5.46 -3.37 1.68
CA PHE A 87 -6.55 -3.31 2.65
C PHE A 87 -7.65 -2.34 2.20
N SER A 88 -7.28 -1.13 1.76
CA SER A 88 -8.25 -0.14 1.31
C SER A 88 -9.03 -0.59 0.06
N HIS A 89 -8.37 -1.32 -0.84
CA HIS A 89 -8.98 -1.85 -2.05
C HIS A 89 -10.02 -2.93 -1.70
N TRP A 90 -9.62 -3.94 -0.92
CA TRP A 90 -10.52 -5.04 -0.56
C TRP A 90 -11.59 -4.65 0.45
N ALA A 91 -11.29 -3.77 1.41
CA ALA A 91 -12.31 -3.23 2.30
C ALA A 91 -13.43 -2.55 1.48
N ARG A 92 -13.06 -1.79 0.44
CA ARG A 92 -14.03 -1.17 -0.47
C ARG A 92 -14.77 -2.19 -1.34
N GLY A 93 -14.07 -3.20 -1.87
CA GLY A 93 -14.68 -4.28 -2.63
C GLY A 93 -15.68 -5.10 -1.81
N LEU A 94 -15.33 -5.45 -0.56
CA LEU A 94 -16.20 -6.13 0.40
C LEU A 94 -17.45 -5.32 0.74
N VAL A 95 -17.28 -4.02 1.04
CA VAL A 95 -18.41 -3.12 1.33
C VAL A 95 -19.35 -2.98 0.13
N ARG A 96 -18.80 -2.96 -1.09
CA ARG A 96 -19.58 -2.86 -2.33
C ARG A 96 -20.07 -4.22 -2.85
N ARG A 97 -19.67 -5.33 -2.24
CA ARG A 97 -19.88 -6.71 -2.71
C ARG A 97 -19.46 -6.93 -4.17
N ASP A 98 -18.42 -6.22 -4.60
CA ASP A 98 -17.85 -6.31 -5.95
C ASP A 98 -16.38 -6.68 -5.80
N LEU A 99 -16.14 -7.98 -5.58
CA LEU A 99 -14.82 -8.58 -5.57
C LEU A 99 -14.71 -9.48 -6.78
N ARG A 100 -13.92 -9.08 -7.77
CA ARG A 100 -13.71 -9.86 -8.99
C ARG A 100 -12.47 -10.73 -8.79
N LEU A 101 -12.66 -12.04 -8.73
CA LEU A 101 -11.53 -12.94 -8.55
C LEU A 101 -10.61 -12.89 -9.79
N PRO A 102 -9.28 -12.89 -9.60
CA PRO A 102 -8.31 -12.75 -10.69
C PRO A 102 -8.17 -14.00 -11.57
N LEU A 103 -9.05 -14.99 -11.36
CA LEU A 103 -9.06 -16.32 -11.98
C LEU A 103 -10.11 -16.47 -13.10
N GLY A 104 -10.99 -15.48 -13.30
CA GLY A 104 -11.98 -15.54 -14.38
C GLY A 104 -11.32 -15.43 -15.76
N GLU A 105 -11.84 -16.15 -16.76
CA GLU A 105 -11.29 -16.18 -18.14
C GLU A 105 -11.10 -14.78 -18.77
N HIS A 106 -11.86 -13.79 -18.31
CA HIS A 106 -11.83 -12.41 -18.83
C HIS A 106 -11.07 -11.43 -17.93
N HIS A 107 -10.44 -11.91 -16.84
CA HIS A 107 -9.75 -11.02 -15.92
C HIS A 107 -8.37 -10.62 -16.47
N PRO A 108 -8.02 -9.32 -16.52
CA PRO A 108 -6.73 -8.88 -17.07
C PRO A 108 -5.49 -9.44 -16.34
N ALA A 109 -5.64 -9.84 -15.07
CA ALA A 109 -4.57 -10.49 -14.30
C ALA A 109 -4.40 -11.98 -14.59
N ALA A 110 -5.40 -12.65 -15.17
CA ALA A 110 -5.44 -14.11 -15.30
C ALA A 110 -4.16 -14.75 -15.90
N PRO A 111 -3.56 -14.23 -16.99
CA PRO A 111 -2.38 -14.87 -17.59
C PRO A 111 -1.15 -14.88 -16.68
N LEU A 112 -1.06 -13.95 -15.73
CA LEU A 112 0.04 -13.85 -14.77
C LEU A 112 -0.33 -14.44 -13.40
N ALA A 113 -1.61 -14.34 -13.01
CA ALA A 113 -2.09 -14.84 -11.73
C ALA A 113 -2.01 -16.37 -11.65
N LEU A 114 -2.33 -17.09 -12.72
CA LEU A 114 -2.29 -18.56 -12.74
C LEU A 114 -0.87 -19.13 -12.54
N PRO A 115 0.15 -18.73 -13.32
CA PRO A 115 1.53 -19.13 -13.06
C PRO A 115 2.00 -18.76 -11.65
N LEU A 116 1.62 -17.57 -11.15
CA LEU A 116 2.05 -17.10 -9.83
C LEU A 116 1.39 -17.91 -8.70
N LEU A 117 0.13 -18.29 -8.85
CA LEU A 117 -0.56 -19.19 -7.93
C LEU A 117 0.03 -20.61 -7.97
N ALA A 118 0.37 -21.13 -9.16
CA ALA A 118 1.05 -22.41 -9.29
C ALA A 118 2.43 -22.37 -8.60
N PHE A 119 3.18 -21.29 -8.79
CA PHE A 119 4.44 -21.04 -8.09
C PHE A 119 4.26 -20.98 -6.57
N LEU A 120 3.30 -20.20 -6.08
CA LEU A 120 2.98 -20.10 -4.65
C LEU A 120 2.58 -21.45 -4.05
N GLY A 121 1.80 -22.25 -4.78
CA GLY A 121 1.43 -23.60 -4.38
C GLY A 121 2.64 -24.52 -4.28
N ALA A 122 3.50 -24.53 -5.30
CA ALA A 122 4.74 -25.31 -5.30
C ALA A 122 5.70 -24.88 -4.19
N ALA A 123 5.87 -23.56 -4.00
CA ALA A 123 6.69 -22.99 -2.93
C ALA A 123 6.14 -23.34 -1.54
N GLY A 124 4.82 -23.22 -1.33
CA GLY A 124 4.17 -23.61 -0.08
C GLY A 124 4.33 -25.10 0.24
N LEU A 125 4.17 -25.97 -0.76
CA LEU A 125 4.42 -27.41 -0.61
C LEU A 125 5.89 -27.71 -0.32
N SER A 126 6.81 -26.97 -0.94
CA SER A 126 8.24 -27.09 -0.69
C SER A 126 8.60 -26.73 0.76
N LEU A 127 7.93 -25.72 1.33
CA LEU A 127 8.11 -25.30 2.73
C LEU A 127 7.44 -26.23 3.73
N TRP A 128 6.47 -27.04 3.31
CA TRP A 128 5.78 -28.01 4.17
C TRP A 128 6.62 -29.26 4.50
N SER A 129 7.80 -29.42 3.89
CA SER A 129 8.60 -30.64 4.04
C SER A 129 9.01 -30.88 5.50
N PRO A 130 8.54 -31.97 6.15
CA PRO A 130 8.82 -32.26 7.56
C PRO A 130 10.29 -32.67 7.82
N LEU A 131 11.12 -32.68 6.78
CA LEU A 131 12.52 -33.09 6.81
C LEU A 131 13.49 -31.94 7.14
N TYR A 132 13.02 -30.69 7.12
CA TYR A 132 13.86 -29.51 7.37
C TYR A 132 13.63 -28.98 8.78
N ASP A 133 14.31 -29.58 9.77
CA ASP A 133 14.40 -29.09 11.15
C ASP A 133 15.35 -27.88 11.25
N SER A 134 15.02 -26.80 10.53
CA SER A 134 15.81 -25.58 10.51
C SER A 134 14.89 -24.38 10.59
N ARG A 135 14.60 -23.92 11.82
CA ARG A 135 13.79 -22.72 12.12
C ARG A 135 14.16 -21.49 11.29
N LEU A 136 15.41 -21.36 10.88
CA LEU A 136 15.87 -20.27 10.01
C LEU A 136 15.30 -20.40 8.58
N LEU A 137 15.29 -21.60 8.01
CA LEU A 137 14.77 -21.85 6.66
C LEU A 137 13.25 -21.61 6.61
N ASP A 138 12.53 -21.97 7.66
CA ASP A 138 11.08 -21.75 7.77
C ASP A 138 10.75 -20.26 7.91
N LEU A 139 11.52 -19.51 8.71
CA LEU A 139 11.35 -18.06 8.87
C LEU A 139 11.65 -17.30 7.56
N TYR A 140 12.80 -17.56 6.93
CA TYR A 140 13.17 -16.87 5.70
C TYR A 140 12.29 -17.31 4.51
N GLY A 141 11.99 -18.60 4.39
CA GLY A 141 11.13 -19.13 3.35
C GLY A 141 9.69 -18.63 3.47
N GLY A 142 9.15 -18.55 4.69
CA GLY A 142 7.83 -17.98 4.95
C GLY A 142 7.75 -16.49 4.62
N LEU A 143 8.76 -15.71 5.00
CA LEU A 143 8.83 -14.29 4.64
C LEU A 143 8.94 -14.08 3.12
N GLU A 144 9.69 -14.93 2.43
CA GLU A 144 9.78 -14.88 0.98
C GLU A 144 8.44 -15.23 0.32
N LEU A 145 7.77 -16.30 0.78
CA LEU A 145 6.43 -16.65 0.32
C LEU A 145 5.44 -15.49 0.52
N LEU A 146 5.52 -14.80 1.67
CA LEU A 146 4.68 -13.65 1.97
C LEU A 146 4.87 -12.50 0.96
N LYS A 147 6.10 -12.24 0.50
CA LYS A 147 6.35 -11.25 -0.55
C LYS A 147 5.70 -11.67 -1.88
N TRP A 148 5.77 -12.94 -2.23
CA TRP A 148 5.16 -13.45 -3.46
C TRP A 148 3.63 -13.36 -3.39
N VAL A 149 3.05 -13.57 -2.21
CA VAL A 149 1.64 -13.27 -1.95
C VAL A 149 1.41 -11.77 -2.18
N GLU A 150 2.16 -10.88 -1.54
CA GLU A 150 2.04 -9.42 -1.71
C GLU A 150 2.09 -8.99 -3.19
N VAL A 151 2.99 -9.58 -3.99
CA VAL A 151 3.09 -9.36 -5.45
C VAL A 151 1.83 -9.82 -6.18
N LEU A 152 1.29 -11.01 -5.86
CA LEU A 152 0.03 -11.49 -6.44
C LEU A 152 -1.12 -10.52 -6.12
N LEU A 153 -1.19 -10.04 -4.88
CA LEU A 153 -2.25 -9.12 -4.45
C LEU A 153 -2.12 -7.76 -5.15
N LEU A 154 -0.89 -7.23 -5.26
CA LEU A 154 -0.61 -6.00 -6.01
C LEU A 154 -0.98 -6.15 -7.48
N LEU A 155 -0.60 -7.25 -8.11
CA LEU A 155 -0.96 -7.55 -9.50
C LEU A 155 -2.48 -7.54 -9.68
N TRP A 156 -3.23 -8.13 -8.74
CA TRP A 156 -4.68 -8.10 -8.77
C TRP A 156 -5.22 -6.66 -8.69
N VAL A 157 -4.78 -5.86 -7.72
CA VAL A 157 -5.22 -4.46 -7.59
C VAL A 157 -4.89 -3.65 -8.85
N VAL A 158 -3.68 -3.81 -9.38
CA VAL A 158 -3.24 -3.14 -10.60
C VAL A 158 -4.11 -3.57 -11.78
N ALA A 159 -4.37 -4.85 -11.97
CA ALA A 159 -5.17 -5.34 -13.09
C ALA A 159 -6.62 -4.83 -13.05
N GLU A 160 -7.22 -4.69 -11.86
CA GLU A 160 -8.59 -4.14 -11.74
C GLU A 160 -8.67 -2.62 -11.95
N ARG A 161 -7.60 -1.89 -11.62
CA ARG A 161 -7.63 -0.41 -11.55
C ARG A 161 -6.81 0.28 -12.62
N ALA A 162 -5.87 -0.42 -13.26
CA ALA A 162 -5.05 0.10 -14.33
C ALA A 162 -5.85 0.10 -15.63
N ASP A 163 -6.44 1.25 -15.92
CA ASP A 163 -7.00 1.56 -17.24
C ASP A 163 -5.91 2.25 -18.10
N GLN A 164 -6.08 2.29 -19.42
CA GLN A 164 -5.13 2.90 -20.38
C GLN A 164 -4.74 4.33 -20.00
N ARG A 165 -5.66 5.08 -19.37
CA ARG A 165 -5.40 6.45 -18.90
C ARG A 165 -4.53 6.52 -17.65
N ARG A 166 -4.55 5.50 -16.80
CA ARG A 166 -3.84 5.45 -15.50
C ARG A 166 -2.48 4.75 -15.60
N LEU A 167 -2.30 3.91 -16.61
CA LEU A 167 -1.07 3.19 -16.89
C LEU A 167 0.19 4.09 -17.01
N PRO A 168 0.18 5.22 -17.76
CA PRO A 168 1.35 6.10 -17.81
C PRO A 168 1.66 6.75 -16.45
N TRP A 169 0.65 7.03 -15.62
CA TRP A 169 0.85 7.57 -14.27
C TRP A 169 1.43 6.54 -13.31
N LEU A 170 1.05 5.26 -13.46
CA LEU A 170 1.65 4.17 -12.69
C LEU A 170 3.13 4.03 -13.02
N VAL A 171 3.49 4.05 -14.30
CA VAL A 171 4.89 3.97 -14.74
C VAL A 171 5.67 5.20 -14.30
N GLY A 172 5.14 6.40 -14.55
CA GLY A 172 5.81 7.66 -14.19
C GLY A 172 5.89 7.93 -12.69
N GLY A 173 5.10 7.24 -11.86
CA GLY A 173 5.22 7.33 -10.40
C GLY A 173 6.25 6.36 -9.80
N ILE A 174 6.69 5.36 -10.56
CA ILE A 174 7.70 4.37 -10.15
C ILE A 174 9.11 4.78 -10.63
N LEU A 175 9.20 5.40 -11.81
CA LEU A 175 10.44 5.93 -12.39
C LEU A 175 10.85 7.27 -11.77
#